data_AF-A0A2E4UV34-F1
#
_entry.id   AF-A0A2E4UV34-F1
#
_cell.length_a   1.000
_cell.length_b   1.000
_cell.length_c   1.000
_cell.angle_alpha   90.00
_cell.angle_beta   90.00
_cell.angle_gamma   90.00
#
_symmetry.space_group_name_H-M   'P 1'
#
loop_
_entity.id
_entity.type
_entity.pdbx_description
1 polymer ?
#
loop_
_entity_poly.entity_id
_entity_poly.type
_entity_poly.pdbx_seq_one_letter_code
_entity_poly.pdbx_strand_id
1 'polypeptide(L)'
;LPMPALTEENRRELTKVARGEAENIRVAIRNIRREANSELKEYRTEKEITEDEERRGNEMIQRLTDQRIAEVDKVLEVKEADLLEI
;
A
#
# COMPACT_ATOMS: atom_id res chain seq x y z
N LEU A 1 31.77 -0.50 -14.17
CA LEU A 1 32.19 0.73 -13.47
C LEU A 1 31.44 0.76 -12.14
N PRO A 2 32.13 0.83 -10.98
CA PRO A 2 31.44 1.00 -9.70
C PRO A 2 30.81 2.40 -9.64
N MET A 3 29.56 2.48 -9.19
CA MET A 3 28.91 3.77 -8.97
C MET A 3 29.57 4.47 -7.78
N PRO A 4 29.78 5.80 -7.84
CA PRO A 4 30.28 6.55 -6.70
C PRO A 4 29.30 6.49 -5.54
N ALA A 5 29.84 6.44 -4.31
CA ALA A 5 29.03 6.44 -3.10
C ALA A 5 28.20 7.73 -3.01
N LEU A 6 26.95 7.60 -2.54
CA LEU A 6 26.09 8.74 -2.31
C LEU A 6 26.60 9.57 -1.14
N THR A 7 26.51 10.90 -1.27
CA THR A 7 26.70 11.84 -0.14
C THR A 7 25.57 11.67 0.87
N GLU A 8 25.82 12.07 2.12
CA GLU A 8 24.78 12.04 3.17
C GLU A 8 23.56 12.89 2.82
N GLU A 9 23.77 14.04 2.18
CA GLU A 9 22.71 14.92 1.69
C GLU A 9 21.82 14.21 0.66
N ASN A 10 22.43 13.57 -0.35
CA ASN A 10 21.69 12.81 -1.37
C ASN A 10 20.91 11.63 -0.77
N ARG A 11 21.49 10.94 0.22
CA ARG A 11 20.80 9.84 0.94
C ARG A 11 19.55 10.36 1.65
N ARG A 12 19.63 11.49 2.35
CA ARG A 12 18.49 12.13 3.03
C ARG A 12 17.39 12.57 2.06
N GLU A 13 17.75 13.09 0.89
CA GLU A 13 16.78 13.44 -0.16
C GLU A 13 16.05 12.20 -0.69
N LEU A 14 16.79 11.13 -1.00
CA LEU A 14 16.21 9.88 -1.47
C LEU A 14 15.31 9.23 -0.43
N THR A 15 15.62 9.33 0.86
CA THR A 15 14.72 8.89 1.94
C THR A 15 13.39 9.64 1.90
N LYS A 16 13.40 10.97 1.68
CA LYS A 16 12.15 11.75 1.56
C LYS A 16 11.31 11.31 0.37
N VAL A 17 11.96 11.04 -0.78
CA VAL A 17 11.29 10.52 -1.97
C VAL A 17 10.66 9.16 -1.68
N ALA A 18 11.41 8.24 -1.07
CA ALA A 18 10.89 6.91 -0.73
C ALA A 18 9.66 6.97 0.18
N ARG A 19 9.66 7.86 1.18
CA ARG A 19 8.51 8.10 2.06
C ARG A 19 7.30 8.66 1.32
N GLY A 20 7.53 9.58 0.38
CA GLY A 20 6.49 10.15 -0.47
C GLY A 20 5.83 9.08 -1.34
N GLU A 21 6.64 8.24 -2.00
CA GLU A 21 6.14 7.12 -2.81
C GLU A 21 5.35 6.10 -1.96
N ALA A 22 5.85 5.76 -0.77
CA ALA A 22 5.13 4.87 0.13
C ALA A 22 3.75 5.43 0.50
N GLU A 23 3.64 6.73 0.79
CA GLU A 23 2.32 7.32 1.09
C GLU A 23 1.40 7.35 -0.13
N ASN A 24 1.91 7.68 -1.32
CA ASN A 24 1.13 7.60 -2.56
C ASN A 24 0.54 6.20 -2.79
N ILE A 25 1.35 5.16 -2.55
CA ILE A 25 0.91 3.77 -2.66
C ILE A 25 -0.16 3.44 -1.59
N ARG A 26 0.03 3.87 -0.33
CA ARG A 26 -0.99 3.66 0.71
C ARG A 26 -2.31 4.33 0.35
N VAL A 27 -2.27 5.54 -0.21
CA VAL A 27 -3.47 6.24 -0.71
C VAL A 27 -4.13 5.44 -1.84
N ALA A 28 -3.37 4.94 -2.81
CA ALA A 28 -3.89 4.12 -3.90
C ALA A 28 -4.56 2.83 -3.38
N ILE A 29 -3.94 2.11 -2.45
CA ILE A 29 -4.52 0.92 -1.82
C ILE A 29 -5.87 1.25 -1.14
N ARG A 30 -5.94 2.37 -0.41
CA ARG A 30 -7.18 2.80 0.26
C ARG A 30 -8.29 3.17 -0.72
N ASN A 31 -7.94 3.75 -1.88
CA ASN A 31 -8.90 4.06 -2.94
C ASN A 31 -9.46 2.78 -3.57
N ILE A 32 -8.60 1.82 -3.91
CA ILE A 32 -9.01 0.52 -4.46
C ILE A 32 -9.94 -0.21 -3.49
N ARG A 33 -9.62 -0.21 -2.18
CA ARG A 33 -10.54 -0.76 -1.16
C ARG A 33 -11.92 -0.11 -1.21
N ARG A 34 -11.97 1.22 -1.33
CA ARG A 34 -13.24 1.96 -1.38
C ARG A 34 -14.05 1.60 -2.63
N GLU A 35 -13.39 1.46 -3.77
CA GLU A 35 -14.01 1.04 -5.03
C GLU A 35 -14.58 -0.38 -4.89
N ALA A 36 -13.76 -1.34 -4.47
CA ALA A 36 -14.19 -2.73 -4.27
C ALA A 36 -15.36 -2.87 -3.27
N ASN A 37 -15.35 -2.11 -2.18
CA ASN A 37 -16.48 -2.11 -1.23
C ASN A 37 -17.74 -1.49 -1.83
N SER A 38 -17.60 -0.52 -2.74
CA SER A 38 -18.74 0.08 -3.44
C SER A 38 -19.34 -0.91 -4.44
N GLU A 39 -18.51 -1.67 -5.16
CA GLU A 39 -18.94 -2.75 -6.06
C GLU A 39 -19.69 -3.86 -5.32
N LEU A 40 -19.19 -4.30 -4.16
CA LEU A 40 -19.92 -5.28 -3.33
C LEU A 40 -21.32 -4.80 -2.94
N LYS A 41 -21.45 -3.51 -2.62
CA LYS A 41 -22.74 -2.91 -2.28
C LYS A 41 -23.68 -2.84 -3.48
N GLU A 42 -23.14 -2.58 -4.67
CA GLU A 42 -23.87 -2.60 -5.94
C GLU A 42 -24.39 -4.01 -6.24
N TYR A 43 -23.53 -5.02 -6.22
CA TYR A 43 -23.93 -6.42 -6.41
C TYR A 43 -24.99 -6.89 -5.43
N ARG A 44 -24.93 -6.43 -4.17
CA ARG A 44 -25.96 -6.74 -3.16
C ARG A 44 -27.30 -6.06 -3.49
N THR A 45 -27.26 -4.84 -4.04
CA THR A 45 -28.46 -4.09 -4.48
C THR A 45 -29.10 -4.75 -5.70
N GLU A 46 -28.28 -5.24 -6.62
CA GLU A 46 -28.69 -5.99 -7.81
C GLU A 46 -29.11 -7.44 -7.51
N LYS A 47 -28.97 -7.86 -6.25
CA LYS A 47 -29.26 -9.22 -5.75
C LYS A 47 -28.40 -10.31 -6.41
N GLU A 48 -27.22 -9.95 -6.90
CA GLU A 48 -26.21 -10.89 -7.38
C GLU A 48 -25.50 -11.61 -6.22
N ILE A 49 -25.42 -10.95 -5.05
CA ILE A 49 -24.88 -11.53 -3.81
C ILE A 49 -25.83 -11.33 -2.63
N THR A 50 -25.72 -12.23 -1.66
CA THR A 50 -26.42 -12.15 -0.36
C THR A 50 -25.71 -11.21 0.61
N GLU A 51 -26.40 -10.81 1.68
CA GLU A 51 -25.80 -10.00 2.76
C GLU A 51 -24.63 -10.71 3.46
N ASP A 52 -24.71 -12.03 3.61
CA ASP A 52 -23.62 -12.82 4.19
C ASP A 52 -22.39 -12.86 3.27
N GLU A 53 -22.59 -12.89 1.95
CA GLU A 53 -21.52 -12.79 0.96
C GLU A 53 -20.89 -11.40 0.94
N GLU A 54 -21.70 -10.33 0.98
CA GLU A 54 -21.22 -8.95 1.11
C GLU A 54 -20.34 -8.79 2.37
N ARG A 55 -20.77 -9.34 3.51
CA ARG A 55 -20.00 -9.29 4.77
C ARG A 55 -18.66 -10.01 4.65
N ARG A 56 -18.66 -11.23 4.11
CA ARG A 56 -17.43 -12.01 3.87
C ARG A 56 -16.48 -11.31 2.90
N GLY A 57 -17.03 -10.70 1.83
CA GLY A 57 -16.28 -9.93 0.85
C GLY A 57 -15.56 -8.75 1.51
N ASN A 58 -16.29 -7.95 2.32
CA ASN A 58 -15.71 -6.83 3.06
C ASN A 58 -14.57 -7.27 4.00
N GLU A 59 -14.75 -8.38 4.74
CA GLU A 59 -13.70 -8.92 5.61
C GLU A 59 -12.45 -9.38 4.84
N MET A 60 -12.64 -9.95 3.65
CA MET A 60 -11.53 -10.38 2.80
C MET A 60 -10.78 -9.18 2.21
N ILE A 61 -11.52 -8.18 1.70
CA ILE A 61 -10.95 -6.93 1.20
C ILE A 61 -10.15 -6.22 2.30
N GLN A 62 -10.69 -6.15 3.53
CA GLN A 62 -10.01 -5.51 4.65
C GLN A 62 -8.71 -6.24 5.00
N ARG A 63 -8.73 -7.58 5.11
CA ARG A 63 -7.53 -8.39 5.34
C ARG A 63 -6.45 -8.18 4.26
N LEU A 64 -6.85 -8.16 2.99
CA LEU A 64 -5.92 -7.90 1.88
C LEU A 64 -5.35 -6.48 1.94
N THR A 65 -6.19 -5.49 2.24
CA THR A 65 -5.76 -4.09 2.40
C THR A 65 -4.68 -3.98 3.48
N ASP A 66 -4.94 -4.56 4.66
CA ASP A 66 -4.01 -4.50 5.79
C ASP A 66 -2.69 -5.22 5.47
N GLN A 67 -2.76 -6.38 4.81
CA GLN A 67 -1.57 -7.12 4.36
C GLN A 67 -0.72 -6.29 3.39
N ARG A 68 -1.35 -5.62 2.41
CA ARG A 68 -0.64 -4.80 1.43
C ARG A 68 -0.03 -3.54 2.06
N ILE A 69 -0.72 -2.90 3.01
CA ILE A 69 -0.16 -1.77 3.76
C ILE A 69 1.08 -2.20 4.55
N ALA A 70 1.00 -3.32 5.28
CA ALA A 70 2.14 -3.85 6.03
C ALA A 70 3.34 -4.18 5.13
N GLU A 71 3.09 -4.67 3.90
CA GLU A 71 4.13 -4.93 2.91
C GLU A 71 4.80 -3.63 2.42
N VAL A 72 4.03 -2.58 2.17
CA VAL A 72 4.56 -1.25 1.82
C VAL A 72 5.44 -0.72 2.94
N ASP A 73 5.01 -0.83 4.19
CA ASP A 73 5.77 -0.36 5.36
C ASP A 73 7.09 -1.13 5.50
N LYS A 74 7.06 -2.45 5.32
CA LYS A 74 8.26 -3.29 5.34
C LYS A 74 9.24 -2.94 4.23
N VAL A 75 8.75 -2.72 3.00
CA VAL A 75 9.60 -2.35 1.87
C VAL A 75 10.22 -0.97 2.09
N LEU A 76 9.46 -0.02 2.63
CA LEU A 76 9.99 1.29 2.99
C LEU A 76 11.08 1.17 4.06
N GLU A 77 10.87 0.39 5.11
CA GLU A 77 11.86 0.18 6.18
C GLU A 77 13.17 -0.37 5.63
N VAL A 78 13.11 -1.42 4.79
CA VAL A 78 14.30 -1.98 4.12
C VAL A 78 14.98 -0.91 3.27
N LYS A 79 14.20 -0.14 2.50
CA LYS A 79 14.77 0.89 1.62
C LYS A 79 15.45 2.02 2.40
N GLU A 80 14.89 2.40 3.55
CA GLU A 80 15.48 3.40 4.44
C GLU A 80 16.79 2.89 5.07
N ALA A 81 16.82 1.62 5.49
CA ALA A 81 18.03 0.98 6.00
C ALA A 81 19.14 0.94 4.94
N ASP A 82 18.84 0.47 3.73
CA ASP A 82 19.79 0.41 2.60
C ASP A 82 20.35 1.80 2.24
N LEU A 83 19.53 2.85 2.34
CA LEU A 83 19.95 4.23 2.06
C LEU A 83 20.85 4.81 3.15
N LEU A 84 20.80 4.27 4.37
CA LEU A 84 21.63 4.70 5.50
C LEU A 84 22.88 3.83 5.68
N GLU A 85 22.90 2.62 5.13
CA GLU A 85 24.05 1.71 5.17
C GLU A 85 25.22 2.26 4.31
N ILE A 86 26.44 2.25 4.87
CA ILE A 86 27.67 2.80 4.28
C ILE A 86 28.45 1.70 3.55
#